data_AF-A0A535AMX5-F1
#
_entry.id   AF-A0A535AMX5-F1
#
_cell.length_a   1.000
_cell.length_b   1.000
_cell.length_c   1.000
_cell.angle_alpha   90.00
_cell.angle_beta   90.00
_cell.angle_gamma   90.00
#
_symmetry.space_group_name_H-M   'P 1'
#
loop_
_entity.id
_entity.type
_entity.pdbx_description
1 polymer ?
#
loop_
_entity_poly.entity_id
_entity_poly.type
_entity_poly.pdbx_seq_one_letter_code
_entity_poly.pdbx_strand_id
1 'polypeptide(L)'
;MNFGCQEGNAIEARNFVGETLSSPDRTSVTISDNVIPLYQKTGILANGNVDAIVTRNVVTGVGPSTLIAQNGVQMGFGATGLISANEISGNNYTPNSFFACGIIAPRILIYR
;
A
#
# COMPACT_ATOMS: atom_id res chain seq x y z
N MET A 1 -16.63 -0.73 -11.08
CA MET A 1 -15.90 0.28 -10.28
C MET A 1 -15.58 1.47 -11.16
N ASN A 2 -15.68 2.69 -10.62
CA ASN A 2 -15.31 3.91 -11.34
C ASN A 2 -13.81 4.17 -11.15
N PHE A 3 -13.03 4.14 -12.24
CA PHE A 3 -11.56 4.30 -12.22
C PHE A 3 -11.16 5.79 -12.37
N GLY A 4 -11.81 6.69 -11.60
CA GLY A 4 -11.57 8.15 -11.61
C GLY A 4 -10.15 8.60 -11.22
N CYS A 5 -10.01 9.70 -10.46
CA CYS A 5 -8.70 10.13 -9.96
C CYS A 5 -8.02 8.97 -9.20
N GLN A 6 -6.69 8.85 -9.29
CA GLN A 6 -5.88 7.72 -8.81
C GLN A 6 -5.72 7.75 -7.28
N GLU A 7 -6.84 7.83 -6.57
CA GLU A 7 -6.96 8.11 -5.14
C GLU A 7 -7.72 6.99 -4.40
N GLY A 8 -8.25 5.98 -5.11
CA GLY A 8 -8.99 4.88 -4.50
C GLY A 8 -8.08 3.92 -3.73
N ASN A 9 -7.74 4.32 -2.51
CA ASN A 9 -7.03 3.54 -1.52
C ASN A 9 -8.05 2.81 -0.63
N ALA A 10 -7.93 1.49 -0.44
CA ALA A 10 -8.89 0.76 0.38
C ALA A 10 -8.65 0.97 1.89
N ILE A 11 -7.39 0.91 2.33
CA ILE A 11 -6.98 1.36 3.66
C ILE A 11 -5.87 2.40 3.51
N GLU A 12 -6.03 3.54 4.18
CA GLU A 12 -5.09 4.64 4.11
C GLU A 12 -4.75 5.16 5.50
N ALA A 13 -3.46 5.12 5.84
CA ALA A 13 -2.88 5.72 7.04
C ALA A 13 -1.86 6.78 6.63
N ARG A 14 -2.06 8.03 7.04
CA ARG A 14 -1.19 9.15 6.66
C ARG A 14 -0.91 10.05 7.85
N ASN A 15 0.36 10.38 8.07
CA ASN A 15 0.76 11.42 9.01
C ASN A 15 1.87 12.27 8.39
N PHE A 16 1.51 13.47 7.93
CA PHE A 16 2.44 14.43 7.35
C PHE A 16 2.82 15.55 8.32
N VAL A 17 2.55 15.40 9.61
CA VAL A 17 2.97 16.39 10.62
C VAL A 17 4.44 16.17 10.95
N GLY A 18 5.27 17.21 10.75
CA GLY A 18 6.69 17.19 11.10
C GLY A 18 7.55 16.25 10.24
N GLU A 19 7.33 16.25 8.92
CA GLU A 19 7.87 15.31 7.90
C GLU A 19 9.41 15.16 7.86
N THR A 20 9.98 14.51 8.88
CA THR A 20 11.35 14.04 8.87
C THR A 20 11.35 12.60 9.37
N LEU A 21 12.17 11.73 8.74
CA LEU A 21 12.36 10.33 9.17
C LEU A 21 12.78 10.19 10.65
N SER A 22 13.28 11.28 11.24
CA SER A 22 13.71 11.42 12.63
C SER A 22 12.68 12.11 13.54
N SER A 23 11.47 12.40 13.05
CA SER A 23 10.43 12.99 13.89
C SER A 23 10.14 12.04 15.07
N PRO A 24 10.18 12.51 16.32
CA PRO A 24 9.83 11.68 17.47
C PRO A 24 8.34 11.31 17.49
N ASP A 25 7.50 12.04 16.75
CA ASP A 25 6.04 11.92 16.78
C ASP A 25 5.52 11.03 15.64
N ARG A 26 6.08 9.82 15.48
CA ARG A 26 5.61 8.85 14.48
C ARG A 26 4.33 8.18 14.94
N THR A 27 3.39 8.01 14.02
CA THR A 27 2.14 7.29 14.28
C THR A 27 2.33 5.81 13.98
N SER A 28 2.19 4.96 15.00
CA SER A 28 2.17 3.51 14.82
C SER A 28 0.78 3.04 14.41
N VAL A 29 0.70 2.22 13.36
CA VAL A 29 -0.55 1.62 12.88
C VAL A 29 -0.35 0.12 12.62
N THR A 30 -1.25 -0.71 13.12
CA THR A 30 -1.32 -2.13 12.76
C THR A 30 -2.50 -2.36 11.83
N ILE A 31 -2.23 -2.98 10.68
CA ILE A 31 -3.22 -3.36 9.68
C ILE A 31 -3.07 -4.86 9.49
N SER A 32 -3.94 -5.62 10.13
CA SER A 32 -3.86 -7.08 10.08
C SER A 32 -5.19 -7.78 9.93
N ASP A 33 -5.13 -8.99 9.36
CA ASP A 33 -6.25 -9.92 9.28
C ASP A 33 -7.46 -9.36 8.48
N ASN A 34 -7.19 -8.49 7.50
CA ASN A 34 -8.20 -7.92 6.61
C ASN A 34 -8.29 -8.68 5.29
N VAL A 35 -9.50 -8.69 4.71
CA VAL A 35 -9.74 -9.09 3.31
C VAL A 35 -10.10 -7.86 2.51
N ILE A 36 -9.26 -7.51 1.52
CA ILE A 36 -9.34 -6.28 0.74
C ILE A 36 -9.46 -6.66 -0.75
N PRO A 37 -10.68 -6.96 -1.22
CA PRO A 37 -10.91 -7.27 -2.62
C PRO A 37 -11.12 -5.98 -3.42
N LEU A 38 -10.72 -6.01 -4.68
CA LEU A 38 -11.21 -5.08 -5.69
C LEU A 38 -10.95 -3.60 -5.34
N TYR A 39 -9.78 -3.27 -4.77
CA TYR A 39 -9.39 -1.86 -4.63
C TYR A 39 -9.13 -1.23 -5.99
N GLN A 40 -9.20 0.11 -6.08
CA GLN A 40 -9.12 0.84 -7.35
C GLN A 40 -7.68 1.25 -7.70
N LYS A 41 -6.93 1.83 -6.75
CA LYS A 41 -5.52 2.23 -6.92
C LYS A 41 -4.59 1.49 -5.97
N THR A 42 -4.79 1.61 -4.66
CA THR A 42 -3.93 0.99 -3.65
C THR A 42 -4.74 0.13 -2.70
N GLY A 43 -4.26 -1.08 -2.38
CA GLY A 43 -4.88 -1.89 -1.34
C GLY A 43 -4.65 -1.26 0.04
N ILE A 44 -3.40 -1.20 0.47
CA ILE A 44 -2.98 -0.60 1.74
C ILE A 44 -1.94 0.48 1.48
N LEU A 45 -2.21 1.70 1.92
CA LEU A 45 -1.31 2.85 1.80
C LEU A 45 -0.91 3.37 3.19
N ALA A 46 0.40 3.43 3.44
CA ALA A 46 0.95 4.18 4.56
C ALA A 46 1.88 5.28 4.03
N ASN A 47 1.65 6.53 4.41
CA ASN A 47 2.49 7.66 4.01
C ASN A 47 2.90 8.56 5.17
N GLY A 48 4.09 9.15 5.07
CA GLY A 48 4.57 10.15 6.03
C GLY A 48 5.23 9.52 7.25
N ASN A 49 5.13 10.17 8.40
CA ASN A 49 5.61 9.73 9.70
C ASN A 49 4.75 8.59 10.28
N VAL A 50 4.66 7.49 9.55
CA VAL A 50 3.87 6.30 9.91
C VAL A 50 4.78 5.08 10.04
N ASP A 51 4.67 4.39 11.17
CA ASP A 51 5.25 3.07 11.40
C ASP A 51 4.15 2.01 11.26
N ALA A 52 4.11 1.34 10.11
CA ALA A 52 3.05 0.40 9.78
C ALA A 52 3.49 -1.06 9.99
N ILE A 53 2.67 -1.82 10.73
CA ILE A 53 2.75 -3.28 10.78
C ILE A 53 1.62 -3.83 9.92
N VAL A 54 1.96 -4.32 8.72
CA VAL A 54 1.01 -4.85 7.73
C VAL A 54 1.18 -6.35 7.66
N THR A 55 0.26 -7.11 8.28
CA THR A 55 0.41 -8.58 8.40
C THR A 55 -0.87 -9.37 8.20
N ARG A 56 -0.78 -10.58 7.63
CA ARG A 56 -1.93 -11.51 7.49
C ARG A 56 -3.13 -10.92 6.75
N ASN A 57 -2.91 -10.00 5.82
CA ASN A 57 -3.98 -9.48 4.97
C ASN A 57 -4.06 -10.26 3.65
N VAL A 58 -5.27 -10.37 3.10
CA VAL A 58 -5.52 -10.83 1.73
C VAL A 58 -5.90 -9.61 0.90
N VAL A 59 -5.02 -9.21 -0.02
CA VAL A 59 -5.11 -7.96 -0.78
C VAL A 59 -5.16 -8.28 -2.27
N THR A 60 -6.34 -8.19 -2.87
CA THR A 60 -6.59 -8.63 -4.24
C THR A 60 -7.05 -7.46 -5.10
N GLY A 61 -6.22 -7.07 -6.07
CA GLY A 61 -6.55 -6.06 -7.08
C GLY A 61 -7.65 -6.54 -8.05
N VAL A 62 -7.92 -5.75 -9.08
CA VAL A 62 -8.97 -6.10 -10.07
C VAL A 62 -8.52 -7.16 -11.08
N GLY A 63 -7.25 -7.56 -11.05
CA GLY A 63 -6.64 -8.33 -12.11
C GLY A 63 -6.14 -7.44 -13.25
N PRO A 64 -5.96 -7.98 -14.47
CA PRO A 64 -5.51 -7.22 -15.63
C PRO A 64 -6.35 -5.96 -15.87
N SER A 65 -5.71 -4.79 -15.79
CA SER A 65 -6.32 -3.49 -15.98
C SER A 65 -5.56 -2.67 -17.01
N THR A 66 -6.29 -1.96 -17.86
CA THR A 66 -5.74 -0.96 -18.79
C THR A 66 -5.86 0.47 -18.26
N LEU A 67 -6.55 0.66 -17.13
CA LEU A 67 -6.96 1.98 -16.64
C LEU A 67 -6.03 2.49 -15.55
N ILE A 68 -5.71 1.65 -14.58
CA ILE A 68 -4.96 2.03 -13.38
C ILE A 68 -3.87 1.01 -13.08
N ALA A 69 -2.64 1.49 -12.91
CA ALA A 69 -1.55 0.69 -12.36
C ALA A 69 -1.72 0.56 -10.84
N GLN A 70 -2.11 -0.63 -10.40
CA GLN A 70 -2.50 -0.90 -9.02
C GLN A 70 -1.32 -1.31 -8.15
N ASN A 71 -1.33 -0.85 -6.90
CA ASN A 71 -0.34 -1.24 -5.89
C ASN A 71 -1.03 -2.01 -4.77
N GLY A 72 -0.52 -3.17 -4.39
CA GLY A 72 -1.07 -3.94 -3.27
C GLY A 72 -0.84 -3.22 -1.94
N VAL A 73 0.43 -3.14 -1.53
CA VAL A 73 0.87 -2.39 -0.35
C VAL A 73 1.89 -1.34 -0.77
N GLN A 74 1.66 -0.08 -0.36
CA GLN A 74 2.56 1.02 -0.62
C GLN A 74 2.96 1.71 0.68
N MET A 75 4.27 1.80 0.90
CA MET A 75 4.91 2.60 1.95
C MET A 75 5.59 3.79 1.28
N GLY A 76 5.07 4.99 1.49
CA GLY A 76 5.56 6.21 0.84
C GLY A 76 5.98 7.31 1.80
N PHE A 77 6.71 8.28 1.27
CA PHE A 77 6.97 9.57 1.94
C PHE A 77 7.49 9.46 3.38
N GLY A 78 8.36 8.50 3.66
CA GLY A 78 8.95 8.30 4.99
C GLY A 78 8.23 7.29 5.90
N ALA A 79 7.18 6.64 5.40
CA ALA A 79 6.58 5.52 6.09
C ALA A 79 7.55 4.33 6.10
N THR A 80 7.60 3.61 7.22
CA THR A 80 8.43 2.41 7.40
C THR A 80 7.69 1.40 8.27
N GLY A 81 8.29 0.23 8.53
CA GLY A 81 7.72 -0.76 9.44
C GLY A 81 7.98 -2.20 9.01
N LEU A 82 6.95 -3.04 9.07
CA LEU A 82 7.00 -4.47 8.76
C LEU A 82 5.88 -4.84 7.78
N ILE A 83 6.23 -5.56 6.71
CA ILE A 83 5.27 -6.22 5.82
C ILE A 83 5.57 -7.72 5.84
N SER A 84 4.64 -8.52 6.37
CA SER A 84 4.87 -9.97 6.52
C SER A 84 3.59 -10.79 6.43
N ALA A 85 3.68 -12.00 5.87
CA ALA A 85 2.58 -12.96 5.81
C ALA A 85 1.29 -12.41 5.16
N ASN A 86 1.40 -11.56 4.14
CA ASN A 86 0.25 -11.08 3.37
C ASN A 86 0.15 -11.86 2.06
N GLU A 87 -1.07 -12.16 1.64
CA GLU A 87 -1.36 -12.65 0.29
C GLU A 87 -1.74 -11.45 -0.57
N ILE A 88 -0.91 -11.12 -1.58
CA ILE A 88 -1.11 -9.96 -2.44
C ILE A 88 -1.16 -10.40 -3.90
N SER A 89 -2.27 -10.12 -4.59
CA SER A 89 -2.51 -10.59 -5.95
C SER A 89 -3.27 -9.58 -6.82
N GLY A 90 -3.36 -9.84 -8.13
CA GLY A 90 -4.22 -9.09 -9.05
C GLY A 90 -3.76 -7.67 -9.41
N ASN A 91 -2.46 -7.35 -9.25
CA ASN A 91 -1.89 -6.02 -9.55
C ASN A 91 -1.30 -5.95 -10.98
N ASN A 92 -2.11 -6.23 -12.00
CA ASN A 92 -1.62 -6.36 -13.38
C ASN A 92 -2.01 -5.13 -14.22
N TYR A 93 -1.03 -4.37 -14.69
CA TYR A 93 -1.26 -3.24 -15.59
C TYR A 93 -0.79 -3.56 -17.01
N THR A 94 -1.73 -3.89 -17.90
CA THR A 94 -1.45 -4.43 -19.23
C THR A 94 -0.96 -3.43 -20.28
N PRO A 95 -1.11 -2.10 -20.13
CA PRO A 95 -0.43 -1.14 -21.01
C PRO A 95 1.08 -1.13 -20.81
N ASN A 96 1.58 -1.66 -19.68
CA ASN A 96 3.01 -1.75 -19.35
C ASN A 96 3.77 -0.40 -19.41
N SER A 97 3.05 0.73 -19.38
CA SER A 97 3.62 2.08 -19.39
C SER A 97 3.94 2.62 -18.00
N PHE A 98 3.40 1.98 -16.96
CA PHE A 98 3.65 2.27 -15.55
C PHE A 98 3.80 0.97 -14.75
N PHE A 99 4.43 1.07 -13.59
CA PHE A 99 4.58 -0.06 -12.67
C PHE A 99 3.32 -0.27 -11.84
N ALA A 100 2.83 -1.51 -11.85
CA ALA A 100 1.90 -2.05 -10.87
C ALA A 100 2.65 -3.08 -10.03
N CYS A 101 2.60 -2.94 -8.72
CA CYS A 101 3.45 -3.69 -7.82
C CYS A 101 2.63 -4.36 -6.72
N GLY A 102 3.00 -5.59 -6.33
CA GLY A 102 2.46 -6.18 -5.10
C GLY A 102 2.86 -5.34 -3.88
N ILE A 103 4.13 -4.97 -3.78
CA ILE A 103 4.67 -4.16 -2.69
C ILE A 103 5.59 -3.07 -3.27
N ILE A 104 5.43 -1.83 -2.81
CA ILE A 104 6.39 -0.73 -3.04
C ILE A 104 6.81 -0.16 -1.67
N ALA A 105 8.11 -0.16 -1.39
CA ALA A 105 8.65 0.42 -0.16
C ALA A 105 10.11 0.87 -0.35
N PRO A 106 10.51 2.04 0.20
CA PRO A 106 11.87 2.57 0.08
C PRO A 106 12.88 1.93 1.05
N ARG A 107 12.43 1.40 2.21
CA ARG A 107 13.27 0.67 3.18
C ARG A 107 12.40 -0.08 4.19
N ILE A 108 12.33 -1.42 4.09
CA ILE A 108 11.48 -2.24 4.97
C ILE A 108 12.07 -3.65 5.13
N LEU A 109 11.79 -4.31 6.25
CA LEU A 109 12.03 -5.75 6.39
C LEU A 109 10.81 -6.49 5.83
N ILE A 110 11.03 -7.26 4.76
CA ILE A 110 10.01 -8.09 4.12
C ILE A 110 10.26 -9.52 4.55
N TYR A 111 9.26 -10.14 5.18
CA TYR A 111 9.29 -11.57 5.53
C TYR A 111 8.18 -12.29 4.80
N ARG A 112 8.52 -13.42 4.19
CA ARG A 112 7.56 -14.30 3.52
C ARG A 112 6.86 -15.18 4.54
#